data_AF-A0AAN9KFW5-F1
#
_entry.id   AF-A0AAN9KFW5-F1
#
_cell.length_a   1.000
_cell.length_b   1.000
_cell.length_c   1.000
_cell.angle_alpha   90.00
_cell.angle_beta   90.00
_cell.angle_gamma   90.00
#
_symmetry.space_group_name_H-M   'P 1'
#
loop_
_entity.id
_entity.type
_entity.pdbx_description
1 polymer ?
#
loop_
_entity_poly.entity_id
_entity_poly.type
_entity_poly.pdbx_seq_one_letter_code
_entity_poly.pdbx_strand_id
1 'polypeptide(L)'
;MVRNFLISRLTATASSSFTRHKSAQIHLGSLLQHKHSNAFLVFFNSFASDTKDHPKGDTFTVSYLINSCGLSPELARKVSKRMHLKNPKTPNAVIDLFKNYGFSKTHLEKLVVKNPRVLVSKAKSTLLPKLEFLFSIGVSNADMPKLLLNNPGLLRRSLENVLIPRYEILKGILGDAHKVVSVLKRAPVSFTYCGMENHLVPNIKVLRSSCVPQSSISFLMMHFTTVAYARHSRFEEAVRKVKEFGFDPSKTSFVMALYVLLSMNEVTWDSRFRVYERWGWNREMFLQAFRKCPHSLKLSEETITKKMSFLVKDIGLLSEDVAAYPQILAYDLEKRIIPRVSVIKILKLKGLVKNDLHFSTFMGMKEEMFLQKFLINFLDYLPSLLDVYTGLISHKNVI
;
A
#
# COMPACT_ATOMS: atom_id res chain seq x y z
N MET A 1 16.51 -49.74 -41.57
CA MET A 1 17.33 -50.20 -40.41
C MET A 1 16.74 -49.55 -39.15
N VAL A 2 15.51 -49.88 -38.76
CA VAL A 2 15.10 -50.91 -37.77
C VAL A 2 15.67 -50.70 -36.36
N ARG A 3 14.86 -50.07 -35.48
CA ARG A 3 14.45 -50.45 -34.10
C ARG A 3 13.72 -49.26 -33.46
N ASN A 4 12.39 -49.23 -33.27
CA ASN A 4 11.53 -49.94 -32.28
C ASN A 4 12.06 -49.82 -30.83
N PHE A 5 11.32 -49.44 -29.75
CA PHE A 5 9.88 -49.41 -29.46
C PHE A 5 9.60 -48.69 -28.09
N LEU A 6 8.35 -48.20 -27.91
CA LEU A 6 7.48 -48.05 -26.70
C LEU A 6 8.01 -47.46 -25.37
N ILE A 7 7.46 -46.34 -24.85
CA ILE A 7 6.25 -46.18 -23.98
C ILE A 7 6.26 -47.03 -22.70
N SER A 8 6.34 -46.36 -21.54
CA SER A 8 5.50 -46.69 -20.37
C SER A 8 5.30 -45.48 -19.45
N ARG A 9 4.04 -45.05 -19.33
CA ARG A 9 3.53 -44.25 -18.21
C ARG A 9 3.57 -45.09 -16.93
N LEU A 10 3.96 -44.50 -15.80
CA LEU A 10 3.56 -44.96 -14.48
C LEU A 10 3.15 -43.74 -13.63
N THR A 11 1.86 -43.69 -13.35
CA THR A 11 1.22 -42.91 -12.30
C THR A 11 1.55 -43.52 -10.93
N ALA A 12 1.96 -42.71 -9.96
CA ALA A 12 1.78 -43.02 -8.55
C ALA A 12 1.58 -41.73 -7.75
N THR A 13 0.40 -41.66 -7.15
CA THR A 13 -0.07 -40.67 -6.18
C THR A 13 0.49 -40.93 -4.79
N ALA A 14 0.54 -39.83 -4.02
CA ALA A 14 0.31 -39.73 -2.57
C ALA A 14 1.50 -39.65 -1.58
N SER A 15 1.47 -38.52 -0.87
CA SER A 15 1.64 -38.33 0.59
C SER A 15 3.03 -38.31 1.24
N SER A 16 3.37 -37.08 1.67
CA SER A 16 3.85 -36.65 2.99
C SER A 16 5.12 -37.25 3.60
N SER A 17 6.15 -36.40 3.71
CA SER A 17 6.94 -36.24 4.95
C SER A 17 7.81 -34.98 4.87
N PHE A 18 7.31 -33.86 5.42
CA PHE A 18 8.12 -32.67 5.69
C PHE A 18 8.79 -32.86 7.05
N THR A 19 9.96 -33.51 7.09
CA THR A 19 10.89 -33.46 8.23
C THR A 19 12.32 -33.69 7.76
N ARG A 20 13.08 -32.60 7.56
CA ARG A 20 14.38 -32.37 8.20
C ARG A 20 15.03 -31.11 7.64
N HIS A 21 15.28 -30.18 8.55
CA HIS A 21 16.31 -29.16 8.43
C HIS A 21 17.61 -29.76 7.90
N LYS A 22 18.02 -29.34 6.71
CA LYS A 22 19.44 -29.21 6.36
C LYS A 22 19.70 -27.74 6.12
N SER A 23 20.55 -27.17 6.97
CA SER A 23 21.18 -25.87 6.79
C SER A 23 21.90 -25.84 5.44
N ALA A 24 21.25 -25.27 4.43
CA ALA A 24 21.94 -24.87 3.22
C ALA A 24 22.72 -23.58 3.55
N GLN A 25 24.03 -23.70 3.73
CA GLN A 25 24.94 -22.57 3.60
C GLN A 25 24.85 -22.10 2.15
N ILE A 26 24.01 -21.09 1.90
CA ILE A 26 23.97 -20.41 0.61
C ILE A 26 25.12 -19.38 0.64
N HIS A 27 26.15 -19.63 -0.17
CA HIS A 27 27.19 -18.65 -0.42
C HIS A 27 26.55 -17.39 -1.02
N LEU A 28 26.73 -16.23 -0.36
CA LEU A 28 26.28 -14.90 -0.82
C LEU A 28 26.64 -14.61 -2.29
N GLY A 29 27.67 -15.27 -2.83
CA GLY A 29 28.12 -15.17 -4.22
C GLY A 29 27.09 -15.59 -5.27
N SER A 30 26.15 -16.49 -4.96
CA SER A 30 25.16 -16.95 -5.96
C SER A 30 24.06 -15.92 -6.23
N LEU A 31 23.79 -15.00 -5.30
CA LEU A 31 22.86 -13.87 -5.50
C LEU A 31 23.52 -12.69 -6.23
N LEU A 32 24.86 -12.63 -6.25
CA LEU A 32 25.63 -11.55 -6.88
C LEU A 32 25.95 -11.78 -8.36
N GLN A 33 25.62 -12.96 -8.93
CA GLN A 33 26.05 -13.32 -10.30
C GLN A 33 25.08 -12.95 -11.43
N HIS A 34 23.92 -12.34 -11.15
CA HIS A 34 23.04 -11.88 -12.22
C HIS A 34 23.08 -10.36 -12.44
N LYS A 35 23.90 -9.98 -13.44
CA LYS A 35 23.85 -8.77 -14.28
C LYS A 35 23.90 -7.42 -13.54
N HIS A 36 25.11 -6.88 -13.41
CA HIS A 36 25.61 -5.70 -14.13
C HIS A 36 26.99 -5.35 -13.57
N SER A 37 28.03 -5.50 -14.39
CA SER A 37 29.39 -5.08 -14.06
C SER A 37 29.47 -3.56 -13.97
N ASN A 38 29.36 -3.01 -12.76
CA ASN A 38 29.88 -1.69 -12.42
C ASN A 38 30.82 -1.87 -11.24
N ALA A 39 32.12 -1.96 -11.52
CA ALA A 39 33.16 -2.01 -10.52
C ALA A 39 33.20 -0.67 -9.78
N PHE A 40 32.61 -0.61 -8.58
CA PHE A 40 32.81 0.51 -7.67
C PHE A 40 34.09 0.25 -6.85
N LEU A 41 35.18 0.92 -7.25
CA LEU A 41 36.37 1.05 -6.41
C LEU A 41 36.02 1.91 -5.20
N VAL A 42 35.93 1.29 -4.03
CA VAL A 42 35.76 1.98 -2.74
C VAL A 42 37.10 2.60 -2.35
N PHE A 43 37.31 3.87 -2.70
CA PHE A 43 38.43 4.64 -2.16
C PHE A 43 38.09 5.10 -0.73
N PHE A 44 38.73 4.47 0.27
CA PHE A 44 38.77 5.00 1.63
C PHE A 44 39.85 6.09 1.68
N ASN A 45 39.46 7.36 1.58
CA ASN A 45 40.37 8.44 1.94
C ASN A 45 40.53 8.47 3.46
N SER A 46 41.70 8.04 3.93
CA SER A 46 42.14 8.21 5.30
C SER A 46 42.46 9.69 5.54
N PHE A 47 41.54 10.42 6.14
CA PHE A 47 41.87 11.72 6.74
C PHE A 47 42.47 11.49 8.13
N ALA A 48 43.77 11.73 8.26
CA ALA A 48 44.39 12.00 9.55
C ALA A 48 43.82 13.33 10.05
N SER A 49 43.22 13.33 11.24
CA SER A 49 42.80 14.55 11.92
C SER A 49 43.42 14.59 13.30
N ASP A 50 44.06 15.74 13.49
CA ASP A 50 44.87 16.23 14.59
C ASP A 50 44.24 16.01 15.99
N THR A 51 45.10 15.67 16.94
CA THR A 51 44.74 15.44 18.34
C THR A 51 44.49 16.76 19.06
N LYS A 52 43.22 17.04 19.42
CA LYS A 52 42.90 18.00 20.49
C LYS A 52 41.88 17.41 21.46
N ASP A 53 42.20 17.55 22.75
CA ASP A 53 41.51 17.02 23.92
C ASP A 53 39.98 17.03 23.81
N HIS A 54 39.39 15.86 24.07
CA HIS A 54 37.94 15.67 24.07
C HIS A 54 37.39 15.62 25.51
N PRO A 55 36.34 16.39 25.84
CA PRO A 55 35.69 16.29 27.13
C PRO A 55 34.95 14.94 27.25
N LYS A 56 35.16 14.24 28.37
CA LYS A 56 34.73 12.85 28.58
C LYS A 56 33.22 12.65 28.38
N GLY A 57 32.91 11.68 27.52
CA GLY A 57 31.74 10.80 27.57
C GLY A 57 30.40 11.36 27.10
N ASP A 58 29.78 12.22 27.91
CA ASP A 58 28.44 12.75 27.62
C ASP A 58 28.51 14.07 26.85
N THR A 59 29.52 14.89 27.15
CA THR A 59 29.79 16.15 26.45
C THR A 59 30.20 15.89 25.00
N PHE A 60 31.08 14.91 24.76
CA PHE A 60 31.51 14.55 23.41
C PHE A 60 30.34 14.11 22.52
N THR A 61 29.46 13.24 23.03
CA THR A 61 28.31 12.75 22.24
C THR A 61 27.39 13.89 21.82
N VAL A 62 27.09 14.83 22.73
CA VAL A 62 26.26 16.00 22.43
C VAL A 62 26.95 16.91 21.40
N SER A 63 28.24 17.24 21.60
CA SER A 63 29.00 18.08 20.67
C SER A 63 29.09 17.46 19.27
N TYR A 64 29.30 16.14 19.19
CA TYR A 64 29.35 15.42 17.91
C TYR A 64 27.99 15.49 17.17
N LEU A 65 26.89 15.28 17.89
CA LEU A 65 25.54 15.34 17.30
C LEU A 65 25.21 16.73 16.74
N ILE A 66 25.65 17.79 17.42
CA ILE A 66 25.46 19.16 16.94
C ILE A 66 26.34 19.42 15.72
N ASN A 67 27.66 19.24 15.86
CA ASN A 67 28.64 19.69 14.87
C ASN A 67 28.67 18.80 13.63
N SER A 68 28.59 17.47 13.80
CA SER A 68 28.76 16.50 12.72
C SER A 68 27.44 15.99 12.16
N CYS A 69 26.40 15.85 13.00
CA CYS A 69 25.08 15.39 12.55
C CYS A 69 24.08 16.53 12.28
N GLY A 70 24.40 17.77 12.67
CA GLY A 70 23.56 18.95 12.41
C GLY A 70 22.31 19.07 13.29
N LEU A 71 22.26 18.39 14.43
CA LEU A 71 21.13 18.46 15.35
C LEU A 71 21.13 19.79 16.12
N SER A 72 19.95 20.29 16.50
CA SER A 72 19.85 21.39 17.45
C SER A 72 20.39 20.97 18.84
N PRO A 73 20.88 21.91 19.67
CA PRO A 73 21.41 21.59 20.99
C PRO A 73 20.42 20.81 21.88
N GLU A 74 19.13 21.15 21.81
CA GLU A 74 18.07 20.46 22.56
C GLU A 74 17.87 19.01 22.09
N LEU A 75 17.77 18.80 20.77
CA LEU A 75 17.62 17.46 20.19
C LEU A 75 18.86 16.61 20.45
N ALA A 76 20.06 17.19 20.33
CA ALA A 76 21.32 16.51 20.59
C ALA A 76 21.39 15.97 22.03
N ARG A 77 21.02 16.79 23.03
CA ARG A 77 20.94 16.36 24.44
C ARG A 77 19.90 15.27 24.69
N LYS A 78 18.78 15.28 23.96
CA LYS A 78 17.76 14.22 24.07
C LYS A 78 18.24 12.91 23.43
N VAL A 79 18.87 13.00 22.27
CA VAL A 79 19.35 11.86 21.49
C VAL A 79 20.57 11.20 22.14
N SER A 80 21.47 11.98 22.73
CA SER A 80 22.64 11.46 23.45
C SER A 80 22.27 10.54 24.61
N LYS A 81 21.11 10.71 25.26
CA LYS A 81 20.65 9.79 26.31
C LYS A 81 20.43 8.35 25.83
N ARG A 82 20.34 8.11 24.52
CA ARG A 82 20.04 6.78 23.93
C ARG A 82 21.28 6.03 23.44
N MET A 83 22.46 6.67 23.43
CA MET A 83 23.72 6.10 22.95
C MET A 83 24.93 6.88 23.47
N HIS A 84 26.09 6.25 23.50
CA HIS A 84 27.32 6.91 23.92
C HIS A 84 28.41 6.75 22.85
N LEU A 85 29.03 7.87 22.45
CA LEU A 85 30.12 7.88 21.48
C LEU A 85 31.45 8.05 22.22
N LYS A 86 32.39 7.14 21.99
CA LYS A 86 33.74 7.19 22.59
C LYS A 86 34.71 8.06 21.80
N ASN A 87 34.58 8.06 20.47
CA ASN A 87 35.46 8.75 19.52
C ASN A 87 34.71 8.98 18.19
N PRO A 88 35.21 9.86 17.30
CA PRO A 88 34.53 10.15 16.04
C PRO A 88 34.73 9.07 14.97
N LYS A 89 35.68 8.13 15.12
CA LYS A 89 36.04 7.17 14.07
C LYS A 89 34.87 6.30 13.63
N THR A 90 34.15 5.72 14.59
CA THR A 90 33.00 4.83 14.32
C THR A 90 31.84 5.59 13.66
N PRO A 91 31.32 6.69 14.25
CA PRO A 91 30.19 7.40 13.66
C PRO A 91 30.54 8.06 12.32
N ASN A 92 31.78 8.52 12.10
CA ASN A 92 32.22 9.04 10.79
C ASN A 92 32.15 7.95 9.71
N ALA A 93 32.68 6.76 9.99
CA ALA A 93 32.61 5.63 9.05
C ALA A 93 31.16 5.23 8.71
N VAL A 94 30.24 5.34 9.67
CA VAL A 94 28.80 5.12 9.45
C VAL A 94 28.21 6.20 8.55
N ILE A 95 28.50 7.47 8.84
CA ILE A 95 28.01 8.62 8.05
C ILE A 95 28.49 8.52 6.60
N ASP A 96 29.77 8.26 6.39
CA ASP A 96 30.35 8.19 5.05
C ASP A 96 29.79 7.01 4.26
N LEU A 97 29.58 5.86 4.91
CA LEU A 97 28.87 4.74 4.31
C LEU A 97 27.47 5.16 3.82
N PHE A 98 26.67 5.82 4.65
CA PHE A 98 25.33 6.23 4.25
C PHE A 98 25.34 7.27 3.12
N LYS A 99 26.30 8.20 3.08
CA LYS A 99 26.45 9.14 1.95
C LYS A 99 26.62 8.40 0.63
N ASN A 100 27.41 7.32 0.60
CA ASN A 100 27.60 6.50 -0.60
C ASN A 100 26.31 5.81 -1.08
N TYR A 101 25.31 5.69 -0.22
CA TYR A 101 23.97 5.15 -0.52
C TYR A 101 22.90 6.24 -0.63
N GLY A 102 23.29 7.47 -1.00
CA GLY A 102 22.37 8.55 -1.36
C GLY A 102 21.79 9.34 -0.18
N PHE A 103 22.32 9.18 1.04
CA PHE A 103 21.88 9.98 2.18
C PHE A 103 22.44 11.40 2.13
N SER A 104 21.56 12.39 2.21
CA SER A 104 21.91 13.79 2.42
C SER A 104 22.13 14.08 3.91
N LYS A 105 22.66 15.27 4.22
CA LYS A 105 22.78 15.76 5.61
C LYS A 105 21.44 15.73 6.36
N THR A 106 20.36 16.16 5.71
CA THR A 106 19.01 16.18 6.30
C THR A 106 18.43 14.77 6.50
N HIS A 107 18.76 13.81 5.61
CA HIS A 107 18.38 12.41 5.81
C HIS A 107 19.13 11.80 7.00
N LEU A 108 20.42 12.07 7.15
CA LEU A 108 21.25 11.60 8.26
C LEU A 108 20.75 12.14 9.60
N GLU A 109 20.47 13.44 9.68
CA GLU A 109 19.88 14.08 10.87
C GLU A 109 18.61 13.35 11.32
N LYS A 110 17.65 13.17 10.40
CA LYS A 110 16.39 12.45 10.66
C LYS A 110 16.62 11.00 11.08
N LEU A 111 17.57 10.30 10.46
CA LEU A 111 17.88 8.91 10.78
C LEU A 111 18.46 8.79 12.19
N VAL A 112 19.39 9.68 12.55
CA VAL A 112 20.03 9.70 13.87
C VAL A 112 19.01 10.00 14.96
N VAL A 113 18.08 10.93 14.73
CA VAL A 113 16.99 11.21 15.69
C VAL A 113 16.12 9.97 15.91
N LYS A 114 15.72 9.27 14.82
CA LYS A 114 14.85 8.08 14.91
C LYS A 114 15.58 6.88 15.52
N ASN A 115 16.80 6.61 15.07
CA ASN A 115 17.61 5.45 15.45
C ASN A 115 19.05 5.84 15.80
N PRO A 116 19.29 6.46 16.98
CA PRO A 116 20.61 6.96 17.36
C PRO A 116 21.68 5.88 17.31
N ARG A 117 21.35 4.67 17.78
CA ARG A 117 22.25 3.52 17.85
C ARG A 117 22.84 3.10 16.49
N VAL A 118 22.35 3.63 15.37
CA VAL A 118 22.98 3.42 14.06
C VAL A 118 24.44 3.94 14.06
N LEU A 119 24.74 5.02 14.78
CA LEU A 119 26.06 5.64 14.81
C LEU A 119 27.12 4.83 15.56
N VAL A 120 26.69 3.90 16.43
CA VAL A 120 27.59 2.96 17.14
C VAL A 120 27.69 1.60 16.47
N SER A 121 27.01 1.41 15.33
CA SER A 121 27.03 0.14 14.60
C SER A 121 28.31 -0.01 13.79
N LYS A 122 28.76 -1.26 13.60
CA LYS A 122 29.94 -1.54 12.76
C LYS A 122 29.57 -1.30 11.29
N ALA A 123 30.12 -0.24 10.69
CA ALA A 123 29.81 0.15 9.31
C ALA A 123 30.03 -1.00 8.32
N LYS A 124 31.24 -1.58 8.30
CA LYS A 124 31.62 -2.64 7.34
C LYS A 124 30.92 -3.99 7.59
N SER A 125 30.83 -4.45 8.83
CA SER A 125 30.36 -5.82 9.11
C SER A 125 28.88 -5.92 9.50
N THR A 126 28.19 -4.80 9.71
CA THR A 126 26.77 -4.83 10.13
C THR A 126 25.85 -4.02 9.21
N LEU A 127 26.26 -2.82 8.80
CA LEU A 127 25.41 -1.94 8.00
C LEU A 127 25.60 -2.18 6.49
N LEU A 128 26.85 -2.25 6.03
CA LEU A 128 27.18 -2.43 4.61
C LEU A 128 26.48 -3.67 3.99
N PRO A 129 26.53 -4.88 4.59
CA PRO A 129 25.86 -6.05 3.99
C PRO A 129 24.35 -5.87 3.82
N LYS A 130 23.71 -5.10 4.71
CA LYS A 130 22.27 -4.81 4.63
C LYS A 130 21.97 -3.80 3.51
N LEU A 131 22.83 -2.81 3.32
CA LEU A 131 22.70 -1.83 2.25
C LEU A 131 22.96 -2.46 0.88
N GLU A 132 24.00 -3.29 0.77
CA GLU A 132 24.31 -4.09 -0.42
C GLU A 132 23.16 -5.02 -0.78
N PHE A 133 22.60 -5.72 0.22
CA PHE A 133 21.43 -6.55 0.01
C PHE A 133 20.24 -5.75 -0.54
N LEU A 134 19.87 -4.63 0.10
CA LEU A 134 18.77 -3.78 -0.36
C LEU A 134 19.00 -3.26 -1.78
N PHE A 135 20.25 -2.87 -2.09
CA PHE A 135 20.62 -2.44 -3.42
C PHE A 135 20.50 -3.60 -4.45
N SER A 136 21.01 -4.78 -4.10
CA SER A 136 20.98 -5.97 -4.98
C SER A 136 19.57 -6.44 -5.34
N ILE A 137 18.59 -6.22 -4.45
CA ILE A 137 17.18 -6.57 -4.73
C ILE A 137 16.44 -5.47 -5.52
N GLY A 138 17.10 -4.36 -5.85
CA GLY A 138 16.56 -3.29 -6.70
C GLY A 138 16.12 -2.02 -5.96
N VAL A 139 16.56 -1.79 -4.71
CA VAL A 139 16.37 -0.48 -4.05
C VAL A 139 17.42 0.51 -4.54
N SER A 140 16.99 1.57 -5.23
CA SER A 140 17.89 2.61 -5.73
C SER A 140 18.50 3.44 -4.59
N ASN A 141 19.66 4.06 -4.84
CA ASN A 141 20.26 5.03 -3.90
C ASN A 141 19.34 6.24 -3.62
N ALA A 142 18.48 6.62 -4.57
CA ALA A 142 17.49 7.68 -4.36
C ALA A 142 16.36 7.28 -3.39
N ASP A 143 16.01 5.99 -3.34
CA ASP A 143 14.94 5.47 -2.49
C ASP A 143 15.43 4.94 -1.14
N MET A 144 16.71 4.56 -1.04
CA MET A 144 17.32 4.00 0.17
C MET A 144 17.08 4.89 1.42
N PRO A 145 17.28 6.22 1.37
CA PRO A 145 17.04 7.08 2.53
C PRO A 145 15.58 7.08 2.95
N LYS A 146 14.65 7.20 2.00
CA LYS A 146 13.21 7.23 2.27
C LYS A 146 12.76 5.91 2.92
N LEU A 147 13.22 4.78 2.39
CA LEU A 147 12.92 3.45 2.91
C LEU A 147 13.39 3.28 4.36
N LEU A 148 14.66 3.60 4.63
CA LEU A 148 15.25 3.40 5.95
C LEU A 148 14.77 4.40 7.00
N LEU A 149 14.36 5.61 6.58
CA LEU A 149 13.69 6.57 7.46
C LEU A 149 12.27 6.14 7.83
N ASN A 150 11.57 5.45 6.93
CA ASN A 150 10.24 4.89 7.19
C ASN A 150 10.30 3.64 8.07
N ASN A 151 11.36 2.82 7.94
CA ASN A 151 11.58 1.70 8.85
C ASN A 151 13.08 1.48 9.19
N PRO A 152 13.58 2.14 10.24
CA PRO A 152 14.94 1.91 10.73
C PRO A 152 15.16 0.48 11.24
N GLY A 153 14.09 -0.29 11.46
CA GLY A 153 14.13 -1.69 11.85
C GLY A 153 14.91 -2.57 10.86
N LEU A 154 14.94 -2.21 9.58
CA LEU A 154 15.72 -2.89 8.55
C LEU A 154 17.22 -2.94 8.89
N LEU A 155 17.75 -1.89 9.54
CA LEU A 155 19.14 -1.84 9.97
C LEU A 155 19.40 -2.63 11.26
N ARG A 156 18.36 -2.94 12.04
CA ARG A 156 18.49 -3.63 13.34
C ARG A 156 18.33 -5.15 13.24
N ARG A 157 17.48 -5.65 12.34
CA ARG A 157 17.23 -7.09 12.22
C ARG A 157 18.43 -7.82 11.61
N SER A 158 18.50 -9.13 11.84
CA SER A 158 19.49 -9.99 11.20
C SER A 158 19.25 -10.04 9.68
N LEU A 159 20.32 -9.86 8.91
CA LEU A 159 20.26 -9.99 7.46
C LEU A 159 19.89 -11.42 7.06
N GLU A 160 20.67 -12.39 7.56
CA GLU A 160 20.57 -13.81 7.22
C GLU A 160 19.33 -14.48 7.78
N ASN A 161 18.97 -14.19 9.03
CA ASN A 161 17.87 -14.90 9.70
C ASN A 161 16.50 -14.22 9.52
N VAL A 162 16.47 -12.98 9.02
CA VAL A 162 15.22 -12.22 8.91
C VAL A 162 15.03 -11.60 7.54
N LEU A 163 15.95 -10.75 7.07
CA LEU A 163 15.69 -9.98 5.85
C LEU A 163 15.68 -10.85 4.59
N ILE A 164 16.70 -11.71 4.42
CA ILE A 164 16.81 -12.59 3.25
C ILE A 164 15.64 -13.59 3.18
N PRO A 165 15.33 -14.38 4.23
CA PRO A 165 14.22 -15.35 4.16
C PRO A 165 12.88 -14.69 3.84
N ARG A 166 12.64 -13.50 4.38
CA ARG A 166 11.41 -12.74 4.13
C ARG A 166 11.32 -12.21 2.70
N TYR A 167 12.44 -11.77 2.14
CA TYR A 167 12.51 -11.42 0.73
C TYR A 167 12.21 -12.63 -0.16
N GLU A 168 12.81 -13.78 0.12
CA GLU A 168 12.59 -14.99 -0.68
C GLU A 168 11.14 -15.49 -0.61
N ILE A 169 10.50 -15.43 0.56
CA ILE A 169 9.07 -15.72 0.69
C ILE A 169 8.23 -14.79 -0.20
N LEU A 170 8.48 -13.47 -0.13
CA LEU A 170 7.73 -12.51 -0.93
C LEU A 170 8.01 -12.68 -2.43
N LYS A 171 9.25 -12.98 -2.82
CA LYS A 171 9.64 -13.26 -4.20
C LYS A 171 8.93 -14.51 -4.72
N GLY A 172 8.86 -15.59 -3.92
CA GLY A 172 8.10 -16.79 -4.26
C GLY A 172 6.59 -16.57 -4.35
N ILE A 173 6.05 -15.60 -3.59
CA ILE A 173 4.64 -15.21 -3.69
C ILE A 173 4.38 -14.35 -4.93
N LEU A 174 5.22 -13.35 -5.22
CA LEU A 174 4.97 -12.33 -6.24
C LEU A 174 5.53 -12.67 -7.62
N GLY A 175 6.48 -13.60 -7.70
CA GLY A 175 7.17 -14.01 -8.92
C GLY A 175 8.08 -12.94 -9.55
N ASP A 176 8.22 -11.78 -8.91
CA ASP A 176 8.88 -10.61 -9.49
C ASP A 176 9.54 -9.77 -8.38
N ALA A 177 10.85 -9.57 -8.49
CA ALA A 177 11.65 -8.79 -7.55
C ALA A 177 11.21 -7.31 -7.47
N HIS A 178 10.80 -6.70 -8.59
CA HIS A 178 10.34 -5.32 -8.60
C HIS A 178 9.04 -5.14 -7.79
N LYS A 179 8.15 -6.15 -7.80
CA LYS A 179 6.96 -6.16 -6.94
C LYS A 179 7.33 -6.28 -5.47
N VAL A 180 8.34 -7.09 -5.11
CA VAL A 180 8.82 -7.18 -3.72
C VAL A 180 9.33 -5.84 -3.23
N VAL A 181 10.15 -5.14 -4.04
CA VAL A 181 10.62 -3.78 -3.72
C VAL A 181 9.45 -2.80 -3.56
N SER A 182 8.43 -2.90 -4.41
CA SER A 182 7.23 -2.06 -4.31
C SER A 182 6.46 -2.27 -3.00
N VAL A 183 6.32 -3.54 -2.57
CA VAL A 183 5.72 -3.88 -1.27
C VAL A 183 6.56 -3.36 -0.11
N LEU A 184 7.89 -3.54 -0.18
CA LEU A 184 8.83 -3.07 0.83
C LEU A 184 8.75 -1.55 1.01
N LYS A 185 8.67 -0.78 -0.09
CA LYS A 185 8.52 0.69 -0.02
C LYS A 185 7.19 1.14 0.56
N ARG A 186 6.09 0.46 0.22
CA ARG A 186 4.73 0.84 0.65
C ARG A 186 4.44 0.47 2.11
N ALA A 187 4.91 -0.69 2.57
CA ALA A 187 4.63 -1.20 3.91
C ALA A 187 5.89 -1.78 4.57
N PRO A 188 6.94 -0.95 4.80
CA PRO A 188 8.23 -1.44 5.24
C PRO A 188 8.18 -2.06 6.64
N VAL A 189 7.26 -1.61 7.51
CA VAL A 189 7.06 -2.16 8.86
C VAL A 189 6.53 -3.60 8.78
N SER A 190 5.60 -3.88 7.86
CA SER A 190 5.04 -5.22 7.69
C SER A 190 6.11 -6.23 7.27
N PHE A 191 7.02 -5.82 6.39
CA PHE A 191 8.16 -6.65 6.01
C PHE A 191 8.99 -7.08 7.22
N THR A 192 9.24 -6.19 8.18
CA THR A 192 10.18 -6.44 9.27
C THR A 192 9.55 -7.16 10.47
N TYR A 193 8.28 -6.88 10.78
CA TYR A 193 7.68 -7.26 12.07
C TYR A 193 6.46 -8.18 11.96
N CYS A 194 5.76 -8.24 10.82
CA CYS A 194 4.58 -9.10 10.72
C CYS A 194 4.94 -10.59 10.61
N GLY A 195 4.04 -11.45 11.08
CA GLY A 195 4.21 -12.90 11.05
C GLY A 195 4.10 -13.47 9.64
N MET A 196 5.22 -13.91 9.06
CA MET A 196 5.25 -14.48 7.71
C MET A 196 4.73 -15.93 7.73
N GLU A 197 5.33 -16.76 8.57
CA GLU A 197 5.06 -18.20 8.64
C GLU A 197 3.67 -18.51 9.23
N ASN A 198 3.25 -17.78 10.26
CA ASN A 198 2.01 -18.07 10.97
C ASN A 198 0.78 -17.37 10.37
N HIS A 199 0.97 -16.40 9.47
CA HIS A 199 -0.14 -15.60 8.91
C HIS A 199 -0.05 -15.48 7.39
N LEU A 200 0.99 -14.81 6.87
CA LEU A 200 1.08 -14.56 5.42
C LEU A 200 1.03 -15.85 4.61
N VAL A 201 1.93 -16.79 4.87
CA VAL A 201 2.07 -18.02 4.07
C VAL A 201 0.77 -18.86 4.10
N PRO A 202 0.17 -19.13 5.27
CA PRO A 202 -1.14 -19.78 5.35
C PRO A 202 -2.25 -19.02 4.62
N ASN A 203 -2.31 -17.69 4.73
CA ASN A 203 -3.32 -16.88 4.04
C ASN A 203 -3.18 -16.96 2.51
N ILE A 204 -1.95 -16.92 1.98
CA ILE A 204 -1.70 -17.13 0.56
C ILE A 204 -2.11 -18.54 0.12
N LYS A 205 -1.88 -19.56 0.97
CA LYS A 205 -2.34 -20.93 0.70
C LYS A 205 -3.87 -21.01 0.62
N VAL A 206 -4.59 -20.33 1.51
CA VAL A 206 -6.07 -20.25 1.48
C VAL A 206 -6.58 -19.59 0.20
N LEU A 207 -5.95 -18.48 -0.23
CA LEU A 207 -6.31 -17.82 -1.49
C LEU A 207 -6.09 -18.74 -2.69
N ARG A 208 -4.93 -19.41 -2.77
CA ARG A 208 -4.62 -20.36 -3.85
C ARG A 208 -5.59 -21.54 -3.87
N SER A 209 -5.89 -22.11 -2.70
CA SER A 209 -6.85 -23.22 -2.57
C SER A 209 -8.28 -22.78 -2.89
N SER A 210 -8.56 -21.48 -2.83
CA SER A 210 -9.83 -20.88 -3.24
C SER A 210 -9.85 -20.46 -4.71
N CYS A 211 -8.87 -20.90 -5.52
CA CYS A 211 -8.73 -20.57 -6.94
C CYS A 211 -8.60 -19.07 -7.22
N VAL A 212 -8.11 -18.26 -6.26
CA VAL A 212 -7.87 -16.84 -6.49
C VAL A 212 -6.67 -16.67 -7.44
N PRO A 213 -6.80 -15.93 -8.55
CA PRO A 213 -5.73 -15.78 -9.52
C PRO A 213 -4.48 -15.12 -8.93
N GLN A 214 -3.32 -15.54 -9.44
CA GLN A 214 -2.02 -15.00 -9.01
C GLN A 214 -1.91 -13.48 -9.23
N SER A 215 -2.59 -12.93 -10.24
CA SER A 215 -2.68 -11.48 -10.47
C SER A 215 -3.44 -10.77 -9.33
N SER A 216 -4.56 -11.32 -8.86
CA SER A 216 -5.34 -10.78 -7.73
C SER A 216 -4.61 -10.96 -6.40
N ILE A 217 -3.89 -12.06 -6.19
CA ILE A 217 -3.00 -12.23 -5.03
C ILE A 217 -1.89 -11.17 -5.04
N SER A 218 -1.25 -10.95 -6.19
CA SER A 218 -0.23 -9.92 -6.34
C SER A 218 -0.79 -8.53 -6.07
N PHE A 219 -2.01 -8.25 -6.56
CA PHE A 219 -2.72 -7.00 -6.30
C PHE A 219 -2.99 -6.80 -4.80
N LEU A 220 -3.50 -7.82 -4.10
CA LEU A 220 -3.70 -7.77 -2.64
C LEU A 220 -2.39 -7.44 -1.91
N MET A 221 -1.29 -8.12 -2.26
CA MET A 221 0.01 -7.91 -1.65
C MET A 221 0.56 -6.50 -1.88
N MET A 222 0.34 -5.95 -3.09
CA MET A 222 0.83 -4.64 -3.47
C MET A 222 0.00 -3.51 -2.87
N HIS A 223 -1.33 -3.63 -2.79
CA HIS A 223 -2.20 -2.51 -2.42
C HIS A 223 -2.79 -2.63 -1.01
N PHE A 224 -2.92 -3.85 -0.49
CA PHE A 224 -3.58 -4.15 0.78
C PHE A 224 -2.69 -5.03 1.66
N THR A 225 -1.41 -4.67 1.77
CA THR A 225 -0.39 -5.46 2.47
C THR A 225 -0.86 -5.94 3.85
N THR A 226 -1.51 -5.08 4.64
CA THR A 226 -2.02 -5.42 5.99
C THR A 226 -3.01 -6.58 6.00
N VAL A 227 -3.81 -6.74 4.94
CA VAL A 227 -4.80 -7.82 4.79
C VAL A 227 -4.12 -9.16 4.65
N ALA A 228 -3.02 -9.22 3.89
CA ALA A 228 -2.27 -10.45 3.68
C ALA A 228 -1.64 -10.97 4.98
N TYR A 229 -1.30 -10.07 5.93
CA TYR A 229 -0.78 -10.41 7.26
C TYR A 229 -1.85 -10.52 8.35
N ALA A 230 -3.14 -10.50 8.00
CA ALA A 230 -4.20 -10.67 8.99
C ALA A 230 -4.04 -12.02 9.72
N ARG A 231 -4.46 -12.08 11.00
CA ARG A 231 -4.48 -13.34 11.75
C ARG A 231 -5.20 -14.42 10.95
N HIS A 232 -4.57 -15.58 10.85
CA HIS A 232 -4.99 -16.63 9.90
C HIS A 232 -6.45 -17.06 10.08
N SER A 233 -6.89 -17.32 11.31
CA SER A 233 -8.29 -17.69 11.61
C SER A 233 -9.30 -16.63 11.14
N ARG A 234 -9.01 -15.35 11.38
CA ARG A 234 -9.86 -14.24 10.92
C ARG A 234 -9.84 -14.11 9.39
N PHE A 235 -8.71 -14.40 8.75
CA PHE A 235 -8.59 -14.38 7.30
C PHE A 235 -9.43 -15.49 6.65
N GLU A 236 -9.39 -16.70 7.20
CA GLU A 236 -10.22 -17.83 6.74
C GLU A 236 -11.71 -17.54 6.88
N GLU A 237 -12.12 -16.99 8.03
CA GLU A 237 -13.51 -16.57 8.25
C GLU A 237 -13.94 -15.51 7.21
N ALA A 238 -13.09 -14.53 6.93
CA ALA A 238 -13.36 -13.51 5.91
C ALA A 238 -13.48 -14.11 4.51
N VAL A 239 -12.62 -15.07 4.14
CA VAL A 239 -12.69 -15.79 2.86
C VAL A 239 -14.01 -16.55 2.73
N ARG A 240 -14.46 -17.22 3.80
CA ARG A 240 -15.76 -17.89 3.84
C ARG A 240 -16.91 -16.88 3.65
N LYS A 241 -16.94 -15.81 4.44
CA LYS A 241 -17.97 -14.76 4.36
C LYS A 241 -18.03 -14.10 2.97
N VAL A 242 -16.88 -13.81 2.35
CA VAL A 242 -16.84 -13.24 0.99
C VAL A 242 -17.43 -14.20 -0.05
N LYS A 243 -17.17 -15.51 0.06
CA LYS A 243 -17.81 -16.53 -0.79
C LYS A 243 -19.31 -16.62 -0.55
N GLU A 244 -19.75 -16.61 0.70
CA GLU A 244 -21.18 -16.62 1.09
C GLU A 244 -21.93 -15.39 0.55
N PHE A 245 -21.27 -14.24 0.47
CA PHE A 245 -21.83 -13.03 -0.14
C PHE A 245 -21.87 -13.08 -1.68
N GLY A 246 -21.44 -14.19 -2.30
CA GLY A 246 -21.54 -14.42 -3.73
C GLY A 246 -20.41 -13.80 -4.56
N PHE A 247 -19.25 -13.49 -3.96
CA PHE A 247 -18.10 -13.03 -4.74
C PHE A 247 -17.41 -14.19 -5.44
N ASP A 248 -17.16 -14.01 -6.74
CA ASP A 248 -16.36 -14.93 -7.54
C ASP A 248 -14.85 -14.78 -7.20
N PRO A 249 -14.18 -15.83 -6.68
CA PRO A 249 -12.74 -15.81 -6.39
C PRO A 249 -11.85 -15.48 -7.59
N SER A 250 -12.34 -15.68 -8.83
CA SER A 250 -11.60 -15.36 -10.05
C SER A 250 -11.48 -13.85 -10.32
N LYS A 251 -12.27 -13.02 -9.64
CA LYS A 251 -12.31 -11.56 -9.85
C LYS A 251 -11.52 -10.82 -8.78
N THR A 252 -10.87 -9.71 -9.18
CA THR A 252 -10.19 -8.81 -8.24
C THR A 252 -11.14 -8.21 -7.18
N SER A 253 -12.44 -8.13 -7.45
CA SER A 253 -13.43 -7.71 -6.44
C SER A 253 -13.45 -8.62 -5.22
N PHE A 254 -13.07 -9.90 -5.34
CA PHE A 254 -12.94 -10.83 -4.21
C PHE A 254 -11.91 -10.34 -3.19
N VAL A 255 -10.71 -9.95 -3.64
CA VAL A 255 -9.66 -9.45 -2.74
C VAL A 255 -9.96 -8.04 -2.22
N MET A 256 -10.74 -7.24 -2.96
CA MET A 256 -11.27 -5.97 -2.48
C MET A 256 -12.28 -6.17 -1.34
N ALA A 257 -13.16 -7.16 -1.46
CA ALA A 257 -14.12 -7.50 -0.41
C ALA A 257 -13.43 -8.01 0.85
N LEU A 258 -12.40 -8.85 0.70
CA LEU A 258 -11.55 -9.28 1.82
C LEU A 258 -10.93 -8.09 2.54
N TYR A 259 -10.40 -7.11 1.80
CA TYR A 259 -9.86 -5.89 2.39
C TYR A 259 -10.90 -5.15 3.23
N VAL A 260 -12.12 -5.02 2.73
CA VAL A 260 -13.22 -4.36 3.45
C VAL A 260 -13.54 -5.13 4.73
N LEU A 261 -13.83 -6.43 4.66
CA LEU A 261 -14.20 -7.22 5.84
C LEU A 261 -13.08 -7.31 6.88
N LEU A 262 -11.82 -7.42 6.45
CA LEU A 262 -10.69 -7.47 7.39
C LEU A 262 -10.32 -6.09 7.97
N SER A 263 -10.82 -5.00 7.38
CA SER A 263 -10.66 -3.65 7.92
C SER A 263 -11.69 -3.27 9.00
N MET A 264 -12.73 -4.09 9.21
CA MET A 264 -13.79 -3.80 10.18
C MET A 264 -14.16 -5.04 11.02
N ASN A 265 -14.81 -4.81 12.16
CA ASN A 265 -15.41 -5.88 12.97
C ASN A 265 -16.90 -6.03 12.60
N GLU A 266 -17.53 -7.09 13.11
CA GLU A 266 -18.93 -7.42 12.82
C GLU A 266 -19.89 -6.30 13.24
N VAL A 267 -19.67 -5.70 14.41
CA VAL A 267 -20.46 -4.55 14.89
C VAL A 267 -20.43 -3.39 13.89
N THR A 268 -19.26 -3.09 13.32
CA THR A 268 -19.09 -2.01 12.33
C THR A 268 -19.73 -2.39 11.00
N TRP A 269 -19.62 -3.66 10.57
CA TRP A 269 -20.28 -4.15 9.37
C TRP A 269 -21.81 -4.00 9.47
N ASP A 270 -22.39 -4.43 10.59
CA ASP A 270 -23.82 -4.32 10.82
C ASP A 270 -24.27 -2.86 10.98
N SER A 271 -23.45 -2.02 11.63
CA SER A 271 -23.76 -0.59 11.71
C SER A 271 -23.74 0.06 10.33
N ARG A 272 -22.85 -0.37 9.42
CA ARG A 272 -22.84 0.12 8.03
C ARG A 272 -24.10 -0.30 7.30
N PHE A 273 -24.53 -1.55 7.43
CA PHE A 273 -25.79 -2.00 6.86
C PHE A 273 -26.98 -1.17 7.38
N ARG A 274 -27.08 -0.93 8.69
CA ARG A 274 -28.15 -0.09 9.29
C ARG A 274 -28.23 1.32 8.72
N VAL A 275 -27.11 1.91 8.29
CA VAL A 275 -27.14 3.22 7.62
C VAL A 275 -27.90 3.13 6.29
N TYR A 276 -27.61 2.13 5.46
CA TYR A 276 -28.29 1.95 4.18
C TYR A 276 -29.74 1.45 4.33
N GLU A 277 -30.02 0.68 5.38
CA GLU A 277 -31.37 0.23 5.74
C GLU A 277 -32.30 1.41 6.02
N ARG A 278 -31.82 2.48 6.68
CA ARG A 278 -32.57 3.75 6.85
C ARG A 278 -32.91 4.44 5.52
N TRP A 279 -32.20 4.09 4.45
CA TRP A 279 -32.47 4.54 3.09
C TRP A 279 -33.22 3.49 2.27
N GLY A 280 -33.83 2.49 2.90
CA GLY A 280 -34.68 1.50 2.22
C GLY A 280 -33.95 0.29 1.63
N TRP A 281 -32.64 0.16 1.85
CA TRP A 281 -31.92 -1.01 1.35
C TRP A 281 -32.20 -2.23 2.22
N ASN A 282 -32.72 -3.29 1.61
CA ASN A 282 -32.73 -4.60 2.24
C ASN A 282 -31.34 -5.27 2.20
N ARG A 283 -31.21 -6.41 2.88
CA ARG A 283 -29.94 -7.14 2.99
C ARG A 283 -29.38 -7.57 1.64
N GLU A 284 -30.22 -8.00 0.70
CA GLU A 284 -29.78 -8.45 -0.62
C GLU A 284 -29.31 -7.28 -1.49
N MET A 285 -30.03 -6.16 -1.51
CA MET A 285 -29.59 -4.93 -2.20
C MET A 285 -28.23 -4.47 -1.69
N PHE A 286 -28.04 -4.49 -0.37
CA PHE A 286 -26.75 -4.14 0.23
C PHE A 286 -25.63 -5.08 -0.20
N LEU A 287 -25.87 -6.39 -0.23
CA LEU A 287 -24.86 -7.36 -0.69
C LEU A 287 -24.59 -7.25 -2.20
N GLN A 288 -25.60 -6.95 -3.02
CA GLN A 288 -25.42 -6.66 -4.45
C GLN A 288 -24.57 -5.40 -4.67
N ALA A 289 -24.88 -4.33 -3.93
CA ALA A 289 -24.10 -3.11 -3.96
C ALA A 289 -22.65 -3.36 -3.50
N PHE A 290 -22.46 -4.15 -2.44
CA PHE A 290 -21.15 -4.56 -1.97
C PHE A 290 -20.37 -5.32 -3.05
N ARG A 291 -21.01 -6.26 -3.75
CA ARG A 291 -20.41 -6.99 -4.88
C ARG A 291 -19.96 -6.08 -6.02
N LYS A 292 -20.76 -5.07 -6.35
CA LYS A 292 -20.47 -4.11 -7.42
C LYS A 292 -19.39 -3.09 -7.05
N CYS A 293 -19.36 -2.63 -5.80
CA CYS A 293 -18.42 -1.61 -5.34
C CYS A 293 -18.04 -1.82 -3.86
N PRO A 294 -17.13 -2.76 -3.54
CA PRO A 294 -16.80 -3.06 -2.14
C PRO A 294 -16.34 -1.83 -1.33
N HIS A 295 -15.61 -0.92 -1.98
CA HIS A 295 -15.04 0.25 -1.33
C HIS A 295 -16.09 1.28 -0.89
N SER A 296 -17.28 1.34 -1.50
CA SER A 296 -18.32 2.31 -1.09
C SER A 296 -18.76 2.07 0.36
N LEU A 297 -18.64 0.84 0.87
CA LEU A 297 -18.97 0.52 2.26
C LEU A 297 -17.96 1.00 3.30
N LYS A 298 -16.79 1.51 2.86
CA LYS A 298 -15.80 2.12 3.75
C LYS A 298 -16.09 3.60 4.07
N LEU A 299 -17.08 4.21 3.42
CA LEU A 299 -17.48 5.58 3.70
C LEU A 299 -17.99 5.73 5.14
N SER A 300 -17.85 6.93 5.71
CA SER A 300 -18.45 7.23 7.01
C SER A 300 -19.96 7.34 6.90
N GLU A 301 -20.67 7.10 8.01
CA GLU A 301 -22.13 7.29 8.09
C GLU A 301 -22.54 8.71 7.69
N GLU A 302 -21.79 9.72 8.13
CA GLU A 302 -22.01 11.12 7.77
C GLU A 302 -21.91 11.32 6.25
N THR A 303 -20.88 10.76 5.62
CA THR A 303 -20.67 10.89 4.17
C THR A 303 -21.78 10.20 3.40
N ILE A 304 -22.18 8.99 3.82
CA ILE A 304 -23.28 8.24 3.19
C ILE A 304 -24.57 9.04 3.32
N THR A 305 -24.89 9.54 4.52
CA THR A 305 -26.10 10.29 4.82
C THR A 305 -26.20 11.57 3.99
N LYS A 306 -25.12 12.35 3.91
CA LYS A 306 -25.06 13.56 3.08
C LYS A 306 -25.32 13.25 1.60
N LYS A 307 -24.65 12.23 1.05
CA LYS A 307 -24.82 11.84 -0.36
C LYS A 307 -26.21 11.30 -0.66
N MET A 308 -26.74 10.43 0.21
CA MET A 308 -28.07 9.86 0.06
C MET A 308 -29.17 10.92 0.22
N SER A 309 -29.01 11.88 1.14
CA SER A 309 -29.95 13.01 1.28
C SER A 309 -30.05 13.81 -0.01
N PHE A 310 -28.92 14.17 -0.61
CA PHE A 310 -28.94 14.89 -1.89
C PHE A 310 -29.57 14.04 -3.00
N LEU A 311 -29.10 12.81 -3.19
CA LEU A 311 -29.55 11.94 -4.30
C LEU A 311 -31.02 11.55 -4.19
N VAL A 312 -31.49 11.16 -3.01
CA VAL A 312 -32.85 10.64 -2.80
C VAL A 312 -33.82 11.77 -2.48
N LYS A 313 -33.49 12.69 -1.55
CA LYS A 313 -34.43 13.73 -1.10
C LYS A 313 -34.43 14.97 -2.00
N ASP A 314 -33.26 15.49 -2.37
CA ASP A 314 -33.19 16.73 -3.16
C ASP A 314 -33.41 16.50 -4.66
N ILE A 315 -32.78 15.45 -5.20
CA ILE A 315 -32.88 15.10 -6.61
C ILE A 315 -34.14 14.27 -6.88
N GLY A 316 -34.57 13.43 -5.95
CA GLY A 316 -35.74 12.55 -6.10
C GLY A 316 -35.41 11.21 -6.77
N LEU A 317 -34.17 10.73 -6.67
CA LEU A 317 -33.83 9.39 -7.17
C LEU A 317 -34.39 8.31 -6.24
N LEU A 318 -34.75 7.16 -6.84
CA LEU A 318 -35.08 5.97 -6.07
C LEU A 318 -33.81 5.45 -5.39
N SER A 319 -33.94 4.99 -4.14
CA SER A 319 -32.80 4.46 -3.40
C SER A 319 -32.28 3.15 -4.00
N GLU A 320 -33.18 2.41 -4.63
CA GLU A 320 -32.95 1.20 -5.42
C GLU A 320 -32.03 1.47 -6.60
N ASP A 321 -32.18 2.61 -7.27
CA ASP A 321 -31.30 3.01 -8.37
C ASP A 321 -29.88 3.29 -7.87
N VAL A 322 -29.76 3.90 -6.68
CA VAL A 322 -28.45 4.09 -6.03
C VAL A 322 -27.84 2.74 -5.63
N ALA A 323 -28.64 1.78 -5.15
CA ALA A 323 -28.18 0.42 -4.85
C ALA A 323 -27.75 -0.34 -6.12
N ALA A 324 -28.43 -0.11 -7.24
CA ALA A 324 -28.09 -0.71 -8.52
C ALA A 324 -26.74 -0.19 -9.07
N TYR A 325 -26.32 1.01 -8.68
CA TYR A 325 -25.04 1.63 -9.05
C TYR A 325 -24.35 2.33 -7.88
N PRO A 326 -23.80 1.57 -6.94
CA PRO A 326 -23.18 2.11 -5.72
C PRO A 326 -21.93 2.95 -5.99
N GLN A 327 -21.36 2.88 -7.20
CA GLN A 327 -20.22 3.68 -7.61
C GLN A 327 -20.51 5.19 -7.57
N ILE A 328 -21.78 5.61 -7.67
CA ILE A 328 -22.15 7.03 -7.52
C ILE A 328 -21.68 7.59 -6.17
N LEU A 329 -21.74 6.78 -5.11
CA LEU A 329 -21.31 7.17 -3.77
C LEU A 329 -19.79 7.30 -3.63
N ALA A 330 -19.00 6.77 -4.58
CA ALA A 330 -17.55 6.89 -4.56
C ALA A 330 -17.05 8.25 -5.09
N TYR A 331 -17.87 9.00 -5.82
CA TYR A 331 -17.50 10.31 -6.34
C TYR A 331 -17.61 11.42 -5.28
N ASP A 332 -16.90 12.52 -5.50
CA ASP A 332 -17.00 13.71 -4.67
C ASP A 332 -18.41 14.33 -4.78
N LEU A 333 -19.03 14.65 -3.63
CA LEU A 333 -20.39 15.16 -3.60
C LEU A 333 -20.49 16.54 -4.24
N GLU A 334 -19.64 17.46 -3.82
CA GLU A 334 -19.70 18.88 -4.20
C GLU A 334 -19.11 19.10 -5.59
N LYS A 335 -17.99 18.45 -5.91
CA LYS A 335 -17.25 18.71 -7.15
C LYS A 335 -17.75 17.90 -8.34
N ARG A 336 -18.52 16.83 -8.11
CA ARG A 336 -18.93 15.93 -9.20
C ARG A 336 -20.39 15.51 -9.16
N ILE A 337 -20.90 15.03 -8.02
CA ILE A 337 -22.29 14.54 -7.95
C ILE A 337 -23.26 15.71 -8.14
N ILE A 338 -23.15 16.75 -7.33
CA ILE A 338 -24.07 17.89 -7.34
C ILE A 338 -24.10 18.57 -8.73
N PRO A 339 -22.97 19.01 -9.32
CA PRO A 339 -22.99 19.72 -10.60
C PRO A 339 -23.59 18.87 -11.73
N ARG A 340 -23.17 17.61 -11.84
CA ARG A 340 -23.56 16.76 -12.98
C ARG A 340 -24.99 16.29 -12.88
N VAL A 341 -25.44 15.86 -11.71
CA VAL A 341 -26.83 15.41 -11.52
C VAL A 341 -27.80 16.58 -11.67
N SER A 342 -27.43 17.77 -11.18
CA SER A 342 -28.21 19.00 -11.34
C SER A 342 -28.42 19.38 -12.80
N VAL A 343 -27.34 19.45 -13.60
CA VAL A 343 -27.41 19.74 -15.04
C VAL A 343 -28.28 18.71 -15.76
N ILE A 344 -28.04 17.41 -15.53
CA ILE A 344 -28.81 16.35 -16.20
C ILE A 344 -30.30 16.40 -15.81
N LYS A 345 -30.63 16.73 -14.56
CA LYS A 345 -32.02 16.88 -14.12
C LYS A 345 -32.73 17.99 -14.91
N ILE A 346 -32.09 19.15 -15.07
CA ILE A 346 -32.65 20.26 -15.85
C ILE A 346 -32.83 19.85 -17.32
N LEU A 347 -31.81 19.24 -17.92
CA LEU A 347 -31.89 18.79 -19.32
C LEU A 347 -33.01 17.77 -19.55
N LYS A 348 -33.23 16.84 -18.62
CA LYS A 348 -34.35 15.88 -18.68
C LYS A 348 -35.70 16.60 -18.63
N LEU A 349 -35.86 17.54 -17.69
CA LEU A 349 -37.10 18.31 -17.53
C LEU A 349 -37.43 19.19 -18.74
N LYS A 350 -36.41 19.70 -19.43
CA LYS A 350 -36.56 20.45 -20.69
C LYS A 350 -36.65 19.56 -21.93
N GLY A 351 -36.63 18.23 -21.78
CA GLY A 351 -36.71 17.27 -22.89
C GLY A 351 -35.48 17.24 -23.81
N LEU A 352 -34.36 17.81 -23.37
CA LEU A 352 -33.13 17.95 -24.16
C LEU A 352 -32.25 16.69 -24.14
N VAL A 353 -32.49 15.80 -23.17
CA VAL A 353 -31.86 14.47 -23.09
C VAL A 353 -32.91 13.43 -22.74
N LYS A 354 -32.61 12.15 -23.03
CA LYS A 354 -33.54 11.06 -22.73
C LYS A 354 -33.82 10.96 -21.23
N ASN A 355 -35.10 10.77 -20.87
CA ASN A 355 -35.53 10.64 -19.49
C ASN A 355 -34.92 9.40 -18.79
N ASP A 356 -34.67 8.33 -19.53
CA ASP A 356 -34.05 7.08 -19.07
C ASP A 356 -32.50 7.14 -19.00
N LEU A 357 -31.88 8.31 -19.23
CA LEU A 357 -30.42 8.45 -19.17
C LEU A 357 -29.89 8.07 -17.78
N HIS A 358 -29.22 6.93 -17.71
CA HIS A 358 -28.72 6.34 -16.47
C HIS A 358 -27.42 7.02 -16.00
N PHE A 359 -27.23 7.18 -14.69
CA PHE A 359 -26.08 7.88 -14.09
C PHE A 359 -24.72 7.28 -14.43
N SER A 360 -24.64 5.97 -14.71
CA SER A 360 -23.39 5.34 -15.14
C SER A 360 -22.84 5.95 -16.43
N THR A 361 -23.71 6.53 -17.27
CA THR A 361 -23.30 7.12 -18.55
C THR A 361 -22.51 8.41 -18.37
N PHE A 362 -22.82 9.24 -17.38
CA PHE A 362 -22.24 10.59 -17.24
C PHE A 362 -21.39 10.78 -15.99
N MET A 363 -21.59 9.99 -14.92
CA MET A 363 -20.82 10.14 -13.67
C MET A 363 -19.35 9.74 -13.83
N GLY A 364 -19.08 8.76 -14.70
CA GLY A 364 -17.74 8.28 -15.02
C GLY A 364 -16.98 9.12 -16.04
N MET A 365 -17.63 10.04 -16.74
CA MET A 365 -17.01 10.82 -17.82
C MET A 365 -15.87 11.71 -17.29
N LYS A 366 -14.87 11.92 -18.14
CA LYS A 366 -13.90 13.02 -17.94
C LYS A 366 -14.64 14.36 -17.94
N GLU A 367 -14.06 15.34 -17.27
CA GLU A 367 -14.68 16.65 -17.07
C GLU A 367 -15.00 17.32 -18.41
N GLU A 368 -14.02 17.37 -19.30
CA GLU A 368 -14.10 18.05 -20.60
C GLU A 368 -15.19 17.43 -21.48
N MET A 369 -15.29 16.10 -21.47
CA MET A 369 -16.31 15.34 -22.18
C MET A 369 -17.72 15.61 -21.63
N PHE A 370 -17.85 15.70 -20.31
CA PHE A 370 -19.13 16.02 -19.68
C PHE A 370 -19.56 17.45 -20.05
N LEU A 371 -18.65 18.41 -19.91
CA LEU A 371 -18.89 19.83 -20.22
C LEU A 371 -19.30 20.01 -21.68
N GLN A 372 -18.55 19.44 -22.62
CA GLN A 372 -18.90 19.56 -24.04
C GLN A 372 -20.29 18.99 -24.31
N LYS A 373 -20.55 17.77 -23.83
CA LYS A 373 -21.76 17.02 -24.19
C LYS A 373 -23.03 17.55 -23.53
N PHE A 374 -22.94 17.95 -22.26
CA PHE A 374 -24.12 18.25 -21.43
C PHE A 374 -24.16 19.69 -20.91
N LEU A 375 -23.13 20.49 -21.13
CA LEU A 375 -23.13 21.91 -20.75
C LEU A 375 -23.04 22.80 -21.99
N ILE A 376 -21.88 22.83 -22.65
CA ILE A 376 -21.54 23.78 -23.73
C ILE A 376 -22.57 23.71 -24.86
N ASN A 377 -22.91 22.51 -25.32
CA ASN A 377 -23.88 22.31 -26.40
C ASN A 377 -25.30 22.83 -26.10
N PHE A 378 -25.60 23.19 -24.85
CA PHE A 378 -26.90 23.68 -24.41
C PHE A 378 -26.86 25.11 -23.86
N LEU A 379 -25.69 25.76 -23.79
CA LEU A 379 -25.56 27.11 -23.20
C LEU A 379 -26.30 28.18 -24.01
N ASP A 380 -26.36 28.04 -25.34
CA ASP A 380 -27.11 28.98 -26.20
C ASP A 380 -28.62 28.95 -25.90
N TYR A 381 -29.13 27.82 -25.43
CA TYR A 381 -30.54 27.62 -25.09
C TYR A 381 -30.84 27.79 -23.60
N LEU A 382 -29.88 27.47 -22.73
CA LEU A 382 -29.99 27.50 -21.28
C LEU A 382 -28.71 28.07 -20.64
N PRO A 383 -28.47 29.39 -20.72
CA PRO A 383 -27.26 30.02 -20.18
C PRO A 383 -27.05 29.76 -18.67
N SER A 384 -28.15 29.65 -17.92
CA SER A 384 -28.16 29.40 -16.47
C SER A 384 -27.58 28.04 -16.09
N LEU A 385 -27.38 27.10 -17.02
CA LEU A 385 -26.72 25.83 -16.74
C LEU A 385 -25.28 26.02 -16.24
N LEU A 386 -24.58 27.07 -16.71
CA LEU A 386 -23.22 27.35 -16.25
C LEU A 386 -23.20 27.69 -14.75
N ASP A 387 -24.16 28.51 -14.31
CA ASP A 387 -24.29 28.91 -12.91
C ASP A 387 -24.72 27.72 -12.03
N VAL A 388 -25.56 26.82 -12.55
CA VAL A 388 -25.90 25.57 -11.87
C VAL A 388 -24.68 24.67 -11.73
N TYR A 389 -23.87 24.56 -12.80
CA TYR A 389 -22.69 23.70 -12.80
C TYR A 389 -21.61 24.21 -11.82
N THR A 390 -21.40 25.52 -11.78
CA THR A 390 -20.44 26.16 -10.87
C THR A 390 -20.96 26.26 -9.42
N GLY A 391 -22.24 25.94 -9.20
CA GLY A 391 -22.87 26.00 -7.88
C GLY A 391 -23.26 27.41 -7.43
N LEU A 392 -23.27 28.39 -8.35
CA LEU A 392 -23.72 29.75 -8.10
C LEU A 392 -25.24 29.82 -7.87
N ILE A 393 -26.00 28.94 -8.54
CA ILE A 393 -27.45 28.81 -8.32
C ILE A 393 -27.84 27.34 -8.12
N SER A 394 -28.84 27.12 -7.26
CA SER A 394 -29.42 25.80 -7.06
C SER A 394 -30.20 25.36 -8.30
N HIS A 395 -30.12 24.08 -8.68
CA HIS A 395 -30.95 23.52 -9.75
C HIS A 395 -32.46 23.70 -9.49
N LYS A 396 -32.88 23.76 -8.22
CA LYS A 396 -34.28 24.02 -7.85
C LYS A 396 -34.77 25.40 -8.31
N ASN A 397 -33.86 26.34 -8.59
CA ASN A 397 -34.18 27.69 -9.05
C ASN A 397 -34.27 27.81 -10.59
N VAL A 398 -33.95 26.74 -11.32
CA VAL A 398 -33.94 26.71 -12.80
C VAL A 398 -35.02 25.77 -13.36
N ILE A 399 -35.56 24.88 -12.52
CA ILE A 399 -36.58 23.89 -12.87
C ILE A 399 -37.94 24.54 -13.05
#